data_AF-A0A833J4G6-F1
#
_entry.id   AF-A0A833J4G6-F1
#
_cell.length_a   1.000
_cell.length_b   1.000
_cell.length_c   1.000
_cell.angle_alpha   90.00
_cell.angle_beta   90.00
_cell.angle_gamma   90.00
#
_symmetry.space_group_name_H-M   'P 1'
#
loop_
_entity.id
_entity.type
_entity.pdbx_description
1 polymer ?
#
loop_
_entity_poly.entity_id
_entity_poly.type
_entity_poly.pdbx_seq_one_letter_code
_entity_poly.pdbx_strand_id
1 'polypeptide(L)' 'MRTVEILRTFDGYPTGRDERRFTAGEQPELSNEYAALLIAKGLAKEASGTTKAAPPAKPKDDAA' A
#
# COMPACT_ATOMS: atom_id res chain seq x y z
N MET A 1 1.75 2.41 -12.67
CA MET A 1 1.40 1.78 -11.40
C MET A 1 2.52 0.81 -11.04
N ARG A 2 2.85 0.71 -9.76
CA ARG A 2 3.99 -0.05 -9.25
C ARG A 2 3.62 -0.73 -7.94
N THR A 3 3.98 -2.00 -7.80
CA THR A 3 3.84 -2.74 -6.54
C THR A 3 5.07 -2.53 -5.67
N VAL A 4 4.85 -2.16 -4.42
CA VAL A 4 5.91 -2.00 -3.41
C VAL A 4 5.55 -2.80 -2.17
N GLU A 5 6.54 -3.32 -1.46
CA GLU A 5 6.35 -3.95 -0.15
C GLU A 5 6.57 -2.89 0.93
N ILE A 6 5.55 -2.69 1.75
CA ILE A 6 5.57 -1.75 2.87
C ILE A 6 6.42 -2.34 4.00
N LEU A 7 7.41 -1.58 4.48
CA LEU A 7 8.36 -2.05 5.48
C LEU A 7 7.93 -1.71 6.91
N ARG A 8 7.06 -0.71 7.09
CA ARG A 8 6.56 -0.24 8.39
C ARG A 8 5.10 0.16 8.27
N THR A 9 4.32 -0.03 9.33
CA THR A 9 2.92 0.42 9.36
C THR A 9 2.87 1.94 9.48
N PHE A 10 2.11 2.59 8.61
CA PHE A 10 1.90 4.04 8.63
C PHE A 10 0.56 4.41 7.97
N ASP A 11 0.08 5.62 8.25
CA ASP A 11 -1.09 6.20 7.61
C ASP A 11 -0.63 7.22 6.56
N GLY A 12 -1.25 7.23 5.37
CA GLY A 12 -0.81 8.07 4.26
C GLY A 12 -1.89 8.34 3.23
N TYR A 13 -1.65 9.31 2.34
CA TYR A 13 -2.62 9.79 1.36
C TYR A 13 -2.15 9.49 -0.07
N PRO A 14 -2.31 8.25 -0.57
CA PRO A 14 -1.83 7.86 -1.89
C PRO A 14 -2.52 8.63 -3.04
N THR A 15 -3.75 9.11 -2.83
CA THR A 15 -4.52 9.93 -3.78
C THR A 15 -4.53 11.42 -3.42
N GLY A 16 -3.91 11.81 -2.30
CA GLY A 16 -3.92 13.18 -1.77
C GLY A 16 -5.23 13.61 -1.09
N ARG A 17 -6.28 12.78 -1.09
CA ARG A 17 -7.57 13.09 -0.43
C ARG A 17 -8.00 12.00 0.55
N ASP A 18 -7.77 10.74 0.17
CA ASP A 18 -8.20 9.60 0.97
C ASP A 18 -7.05 9.10 1.84
N GLU A 19 -7.24 9.12 3.15
CA GLU A 19 -6.31 8.50 4.08
C GLU A 19 -6.41 6.98 3.96
N ARG A 20 -5.26 6.33 3.87
CA ARG A 20 -5.13 4.88 3.86
C ARG A 20 -4.07 4.47 4.87
N ARG A 21 -4.44 3.51 5.72
CA ARG A 21 -3.49 2.77 6.55
C ARG A 21 -2.77 1.74 5.70
N PHE A 22 -1.44 1.81 5.68
CA PHE A 22 -0.54 0.82 5.11
C PHE A 22 0.05 -0.03 6.23
N THR A 23 0.05 -1.34 6.05
CA THR A 23 0.57 -2.28 7.03
C THR A 23 1.92 -2.87 6.61
N ALA A 24 2.83 -3.07 7.55
CA ALA A 24 4.11 -3.72 7.25
C ALA A 24 3.88 -5.12 6.65
N GLY A 25 4.59 -5.43 5.55
CA GLY A 25 4.43 -6.64 4.74
C GLY A 25 3.35 -6.55 3.66
N GLU A 26 2.52 -5.50 3.65
CA GLU A 26 1.53 -5.28 2.60
C GLU A 26 2.23 -4.97 1.27
N GLN A 27 1.66 -5.46 0.17
CA GLN A 27 2.16 -5.21 -1.19
C GLN A 27 1.13 -4.45 -2.05
N PRO A 28 0.84 -3.17 -1.74
CA PRO A 28 -0.11 -2.38 -2.51
C PRO A 28 0.45 -2.01 -3.89
N GLU A 29 -0.45 -1.96 -4.88
CA GLU A 29 -0.19 -1.29 -6.15
C GLU A 29 -0.47 0.21 -6.00
N LEU A 30 0.54 1.05 -6.28
CA LEU A 30 0.51 2.50 -6.09
C LEU A 30 0.93 3.23 -7.38
N SER A 31 0.70 4.54 -7.43
CA SER A 31 1.25 5.36 -8.52
C SER A 31 2.78 5.34 -8.48
N ASN A 32 3.42 5.49 -9.63
CA ASN A 32 4.89 5.47 -9.71
C ASN A 32 5.50 6.57 -8.83
N GLU A 33 4.89 7.77 -8.85
CA GLU A 33 5.30 8.90 -8.03
C GLU A 33 5.22 8.60 -6.53
N TYR A 34 4.08 8.08 -6.06
CA TYR A 34 3.91 7.80 -4.64
C TYR A 34 4.80 6.63 -4.18
N ALA A 35 4.93 5.59 -5.01
CA ALA A 35 5.85 4.49 -4.75
C ALA A 35 7.31 4.97 -4.62
N ALA A 36 7.76 5.87 -5.50
CA ALA A 36 9.09 6.45 -5.43
C ALA A 36 9.31 7.25 -4.14
N LEU A 37 8.30 8.02 -3.70
CA LEU A 37 8.36 8.74 -2.42
C LEU A 37 8.48 7.81 -1.22
N LEU A 38 7.72 6.70 -1.21
CA LEU A 38 7.80 5.72 -0.11
C LEU A 38 9.17 5.03 -0.07
N ILE A 39 9.73 4.69 -1.22
CA ILE A 39 11.07 4.10 -1.32
C ILE A 39 12.15 5.10 -0.86
N ALA A 40 12.08 6.35 -1.32
CA ALA A 40 13.02 7.40 -0.92
C ALA A 40 13.00 7.69 0.59
N LYS A 41 11.84 7.52 1.24
CA LYS A 41 11.68 7.64 2.70
C LYS A 41 12.06 6.38 3.48
N GLY A 42 12.42 5.29 2.81
CA GLY A 42 12.69 4.00 3.44
C GLY A 42 11.45 3.34 4.07
N LEU A 43 10.25 3.71 3.62
CA LEU A 43 8.98 3.14 4.08
C LEU A 43 8.54 1.93 3.26
N ALA A 44 9.05 1.80 2.04
CA ALA A 44 8.75 0.68 1.16
C ALA A 44 9.97 0.27 0.34
N LYS A 45 9.92 -0.92 -0.26
CA LYS A 45 10.88 -1.38 -1.28
C LYS A 45 10.13 -1.88 -2.52
N GLU A 46 10.81 -1.95 -3.66
CA GLU A 46 10.23 -2.56 -4.85
C GLU A 46 9.90 -4.03 -4.59
N ALA A 47 8.64 -4.42 -4.82
CA ALA A 47 8.28 -5.82 -4.76
C ALA A 47 8.75 -6.50 -6.05
N SER A 48 9.86 -7.23 -5.99
CA SER A 48 10.32 -8.08 -7.10
C SER A 48 9.24 -9.13 -7.34
N GLY A 49 8.62 -9.07 -8.51
CA GLY A 49 7.33 -9.71 -8.79
C GLY A 49 7.23 -11.19 -8.39
N THR A 50 6.06 -11.54 -7.85
CA THR A 50 5.25 -12.77 -8.03
C THR A 50 4.51 -13.17 -6.76
N THR A 51 3.73 -12.25 -6.15
CA THR A 51 2.63 -12.73 -5.31
C THR A 51 1.41 -11.86 -5.54
N LYS A 52 0.47 -12.46 -6.27
CA LYS A 52 -0.94 -12.13 -6.41
C LYS A 52 -1.41 -11.17 -5.29
N ALA A 53 -1.73 -9.93 -5.68
CA ALA A 53 -2.32 -8.94 -4.79
C ALA A 53 -3.45 -9.60 -3.99
N ALA A 54 -3.31 -9.61 -2.66
CA ALA A 54 -4.41 -10.04 -1.80
C ALA A 54 -5.59 -9.11 -2.06
N PRO A 55 -6.80 -9.64 -2.32
CA PRO A 55 -7.96 -8.80 -2.57
C PRO A 55 -8.20 -7.91 -1.35
N PRO A 56 -8.62 -6.64 -1.56
CA PRO A 56 -8.86 -5.71 -0.47
C PRO A 56 -9.83 -6.33 0.53
N ALA A 57 -9.50 -6.23 1.82
CA ALA A 57 -10.41 -6.61 2.89
C ALA A 57 -11.70 -5.79 2.70
N LYS A 58 -12.77 -6.44 2.25
CA LYS A 58 -14.10 -5.84 2.20
C LYS A 58 -14.47 -5.38 3.62
N PRO A 59 -15.14 -4.24 3.78
CA PRO A 59 -15.79 -3.91 5.05
C PRO A 59 -16.71 -5.06 5.44
N LYS A 60 -16.66 -5.51 6.70
CA LYS A 60 -17.75 -6.31 7.26
C LYS A 60 -18.98 -5.41 7.26
N ASP A 61 -19.90 -5.70 6.35
CA ASP A 61 -21.29 -5.28 6.45
C ASP A 61 -21.84 -5.96 7.73
N ASP A 62 -21.84 -5.21 8.84
CA ASP A 62 -22.64 -5.55 10.02
C ASP A 62 -24.05 -5.05 9.75
N ALA A 63 -24.85 -5.89 9.08
CA ALA A 63 -26.30 -5.73 9.01
C ALA A 63 -26.92 -6.30 10.29
N ALA A 64 -27.62 -5.46 11.04
CA ALA A 64 -28.53 -5.85 12.12
C ALA A 64 -29.87 -5.12 11.92
#